data_AF-A0A9N9WGT8-F1
#
_entry.id   AF-A0A9N9WGT8-F1
#
_cell.length_a   1.000
_cell.length_b   1.000
_cell.length_c   1.000
_cell.angle_alpha   90.00
_cell.angle_beta   90.00
_cell.angle_gamma   90.00
#
_symmetry.space_group_name_H-M   'P 1'
#
loop_
_entity.id
_entity.type
_entity.pdbx_description
1 polymer ?
#
loop_
_entity_poly.entity_id
_entity_poly.type
_entity_poly.pdbx_seq_one_letter_code
_entity_poly.pdbx_strand_id
1 'polypeptide(L)'
;MEYNIQIEQKILEKGHTQMEVDSCHSAIECQIKHRDIYLPSQYASISKEARSMKPYNVHFLNYDFFFDFSKSLMYDSIRPGRVANDPVVTDIRALLYEPEGLIKYKLSYNDDYVLLPKRPKPRSILPKPKLYQSRIPISQIKWNHLQELKRVIPSDCHSFYDGLPHK
;
A
#
# COMPACT_ATOMS: atom_id res chain seq x y z
N MET A 1 -0.11 21.97 1.62
CA MET A 1 1.06 22.05 2.53
C MET A 1 0.60 21.73 3.94
N GLU A 2 -0.08 20.60 4.13
CA GLU A 2 -0.82 20.35 5.37
C GLU A 2 0.08 19.80 6.49
N TYR A 3 1.24 19.22 6.12
CA TYR A 3 2.11 18.55 7.09
C TYR A 3 3.60 18.93 7.03
N ASN A 4 4.07 19.66 6.00
CA ASN A 4 5.49 20.04 5.83
C ASN A 4 6.50 18.89 6.10
N ILE A 5 6.20 17.69 5.58
CA ILE A 5 6.99 16.48 5.82
C ILE A 5 7.87 16.18 4.61
N GLN A 6 9.12 15.81 4.86
CA GLN A 6 9.98 15.16 3.88
C GLN A 6 9.86 13.64 4.00
N ILE A 7 9.71 12.96 2.87
CA ILE A 7 9.59 11.49 2.83
C ILE A 7 10.80 10.93 2.10
N GLU A 8 11.57 10.08 2.76
CA GLU A 8 12.64 9.30 2.14
C GLU A 8 12.12 7.90 1.81
N GLN A 9 12.18 7.52 0.54
CA GLN A 9 11.87 6.17 0.08
C GLN A 9 13.14 5.49 -0.40
N LYS A 10 13.60 4.49 0.36
CA LYS A 10 14.74 3.64 0.00
C LYS A 10 14.27 2.48 -0.86
N ILE A 11 15.02 2.17 -1.91
CA ILE A 11 14.75 1.05 -2.82
C ILE A 11 15.61 -0.14 -2.40
N LEU A 12 15.00 -1.32 -2.37
CA LEU A 12 15.67 -2.55 -1.98
C LEU A 12 16.61 -3.03 -3.09
N GLU A 13 17.85 -3.36 -2.73
CA GLU A 13 18.81 -3.97 -3.65
C GLU A 13 18.71 -5.49 -3.68
N LYS A 14 18.97 -6.08 -4.84
CA LYS A 14 19.05 -7.53 -4.98
C LYS A 14 20.20 -8.06 -4.12
N GLY A 15 19.92 -9.00 -3.21
CA GLY A 15 20.91 -9.64 -2.33
C GLY A 15 20.82 -9.24 -0.86
N HIS A 16 20.07 -8.19 -0.53
CA HIS A 16 19.80 -7.77 0.85
C HIS A 16 18.32 -8.00 1.19
N THR A 17 17.93 -9.24 1.46
CA THR A 17 16.51 -9.62 1.65
C THR A 17 16.02 -9.55 3.08
N GLN A 18 16.90 -9.28 4.06
CA GLN A 18 16.49 -9.21 5.46
C GLN A 18 16.12 -7.76 5.82
N MET A 19 14.83 -7.48 5.91
CA MET A 19 14.32 -6.17 6.34
C MET A 19 13.79 -6.27 7.78
N GLU A 20 13.97 -5.22 8.58
CA GLU A 20 13.38 -5.16 9.94
C GLU A 20 11.85 -5.35 9.91
N VAL A 21 11.21 -4.96 8.79
CA VAL A 21 9.77 -5.11 8.54
C VAL A 21 9.35 -6.58 8.46
N ASP A 22 10.25 -7.50 8.10
CA ASP A 22 9.95 -8.93 8.02
C ASP A 22 9.62 -9.51 9.41
N SER A 23 10.10 -8.89 10.48
CA SER A 23 9.75 -9.28 11.85
C SER A 23 8.25 -9.13 12.13
N CYS A 24 7.61 -8.08 11.58
CA CYS A 24 6.17 -7.86 11.71
C CYS A 24 5.38 -8.93 10.95
N HIS A 25 5.80 -9.24 9.72
CA HIS A 25 5.16 -10.28 8.92
C HIS A 25 5.27 -11.65 9.59
N SER A 26 6.46 -12.01 10.08
CA SER A 26 6.70 -13.26 10.80
C SER A 26 5.84 -13.36 12.06
N ALA A 27 5.75 -12.29 12.87
CA ALA A 27 4.93 -12.29 14.07
C ALA A 27 3.44 -12.50 13.78
N ILE A 28 2.91 -11.82 12.75
CA ILE A 28 1.51 -11.96 12.33
C ILE A 28 1.25 -13.36 11.79
N GLU A 29 2.13 -13.88 10.93
CA GLU A 29 2.01 -15.21 10.35
C GLU A 29 2.01 -16.31 11.42
N CYS A 30 2.89 -16.19 12.42
CA CYS A 30 2.93 -17.12 13.56
C CYS A 30 1.60 -17.18 14.32
N GLN A 31 0.92 -16.03 14.49
CA GLN A 31 -0.39 -16.01 15.16
C GLN A 31 -1.53 -16.54 14.28
N ILE A 32 -1.42 -16.43 12.96
CA ILE A 32 -2.46 -16.88 12.03
C ILE A 32 -2.44 -18.40 11.84
N LYS A 33 -1.26 -19.05 11.83
CA LYS A 33 -1.06 -20.46 11.43
C LYS A 33 -1.89 -21.52 12.18
N HIS A 34 -2.45 -21.19 13.34
CA HIS A 34 -3.21 -22.13 14.18
C HIS A 34 -4.54 -21.55 14.68
N ARG A 35 -5.13 -20.60 13.94
CA ARG A 35 -6.43 -20.01 14.29
C ARG A 35 -7.39 -20.17 13.12
N ASP A 36 -8.63 -20.52 13.44
CA ASP A 36 -9.71 -20.46 12.46
C ASP A 36 -10.12 -19.01 12.25
N ILE A 37 -10.14 -18.59 10.99
CA ILE A 37 -10.48 -17.21 10.61
C ILE A 37 -11.67 -17.25 9.66
N TYR A 38 -12.78 -16.70 10.15
CA TYR A 38 -14.08 -16.65 9.48
C TYR A 38 -14.44 -15.25 8.97
N LEU A 39 -13.85 -14.19 9.52
CA LEU A 39 -14.13 -12.81 9.10
C LEU A 39 -12.85 -12.01 8.83
N PRO A 40 -12.86 -11.09 7.85
CA PRO A 40 -11.75 -10.17 7.64
C PRO A 40 -11.39 -9.32 8.86
N SER A 41 -12.38 -8.99 9.71
CA SER A 41 -12.15 -8.25 10.96
C SER A 41 -11.27 -9.02 11.95
N GLN A 42 -11.33 -10.35 11.95
CA GLN A 42 -10.49 -11.18 12.83
C GLN A 42 -9.01 -11.08 12.43
N TYR A 43 -8.70 -10.98 11.14
CA TYR A 43 -7.32 -10.70 10.71
C TYR A 43 -6.78 -9.40 11.33
N ALA A 44 -7.62 -8.36 11.43
CA ALA A 44 -7.21 -7.10 12.03
C ALA A 44 -6.93 -7.25 13.54
N SER A 45 -7.79 -7.97 14.27
CA SER A 45 -7.58 -8.26 15.69
C SER A 45 -6.33 -9.11 15.94
N ILE A 46 -6.16 -10.20 15.18
CA ILE A 46 -4.97 -11.07 15.26
C ILE A 46 -3.71 -10.27 14.93
N SER A 47 -3.77 -9.44 13.89
CA SER A 47 -2.62 -8.60 13.51
C SER A 47 -2.29 -7.60 14.60
N LYS A 48 -3.27 -7.02 15.31
CA LYS A 48 -3.02 -6.11 16.43
C LYS A 48 -2.32 -6.83 17.59
N GLU A 49 -2.78 -8.03 17.92
CA GLU A 49 -2.27 -8.86 19.02
C GLU A 49 -0.94 -9.58 18.72
N ALA A 50 -0.51 -9.59 17.46
CA ALA A 50 0.69 -10.32 17.03
C ALA A 50 1.98 -9.92 17.76
N ARG A 51 2.01 -8.74 18.36
CA ARG A 51 3.12 -8.28 19.22
C ARG A 51 2.65 -8.06 20.64
N SER A 52 3.06 -8.95 21.55
CA SER A 52 2.57 -8.98 22.95
C SER A 52 2.90 -7.72 23.75
N MET A 53 4.10 -7.15 23.60
CA MET A 53 4.55 -6.00 24.41
C MET A 53 4.10 -4.64 23.86
N LYS A 54 3.94 -4.53 22.53
CA LYS A 54 3.56 -3.29 21.85
C LYS A 54 2.68 -3.65 20.66
N PRO A 55 1.36 -3.79 20.85
CA PRO A 55 0.41 -4.15 19.81
C PRO A 55 0.57 -3.25 18.57
N TYR A 56 0.31 -3.82 17.40
CA TYR A 56 0.36 -3.06 16.15
C TYR A 56 -0.83 -2.12 16.04
N ASN A 57 -0.63 -0.95 15.42
CA ASN A 57 -1.74 -0.09 15.04
C ASN A 57 -2.31 -0.59 13.70
N VAL A 58 -3.52 -1.14 13.72
CA VAL A 58 -4.17 -1.75 12.56
C VAL A 58 -5.36 -0.91 12.15
N HIS A 59 -5.37 -0.46 10.91
CA HIS A 59 -6.46 0.30 10.31
C HIS A 59 -7.19 -0.55 9.28
N PHE A 60 -8.49 -0.76 9.49
CA PHE A 60 -9.33 -1.44 8.50
C PHE A 60 -9.73 -0.43 7.42
N LEU A 61 -9.25 -0.64 6.19
CA LEU A 61 -9.47 0.29 5.10
C LEU A 61 -10.81 0.02 4.40
N ASN A 62 -11.50 1.10 4.03
CA ASN A 62 -12.75 1.07 3.27
C ASN A 62 -12.53 1.65 1.86
N TYR A 63 -13.55 1.55 1.01
CA TYR A 63 -13.49 2.04 -0.37
C TYR A 63 -13.19 3.55 -0.46
N ASP A 64 -13.56 4.30 0.57
CA ASP A 64 -13.32 5.73 0.71
C ASP A 64 -11.85 6.08 0.96
N PHE A 65 -11.00 5.15 1.39
CA PHE A 65 -9.59 5.44 1.61
C PHE A 65 -8.82 5.67 0.31
N PHE A 66 -9.25 5.03 -0.78
CA PHE A 66 -8.50 5.00 -2.04
C PHE A 66 -8.76 6.24 -2.89
N PHE A 67 -7.69 6.85 -3.40
CA PHE A 67 -7.73 8.01 -4.29
C PHE A 67 -7.22 7.64 -5.68
N ASP A 68 -7.76 8.29 -6.71
CA ASP A 68 -7.30 8.14 -8.09
C ASP A 68 -6.14 9.12 -8.38
N PHE A 69 -4.98 8.55 -8.69
CA PHE A 69 -3.76 9.27 -9.02
C PHE A 69 -3.44 9.27 -10.52
N SER A 70 -4.28 8.67 -11.38
CA SER A 70 -3.98 8.50 -12.81
C SER A 70 -3.75 9.82 -13.56
N LYS A 71 -4.43 10.91 -13.16
CA LYS A 71 -4.41 12.20 -13.86
C LYS A 71 -3.67 13.33 -13.12
N SER A 72 -3.32 13.14 -11.85
CA SER A 72 -2.88 14.22 -10.95
C SER A 72 -1.42 14.08 -10.50
N LEU A 73 -0.57 13.44 -11.31
CA LEU A 73 0.85 13.29 -11.01
C LEU A 73 1.65 14.50 -11.48
N MET A 74 2.53 14.99 -10.60
CA MET A 74 3.46 16.09 -10.89
C MET A 74 4.60 15.64 -11.82
N TYR A 75 4.96 14.36 -11.77
CA TYR A 75 5.97 13.74 -12.63
C TYR A 75 5.36 12.53 -13.35
N ASP A 76 5.57 12.45 -14.67
CA ASP A 76 5.09 11.31 -15.47
C ASP A 76 5.93 10.05 -15.28
N SER A 77 7.17 10.20 -14.80
CA SER A 77 8.05 9.06 -14.53
C SER A 77 9.23 9.48 -13.68
N ILE A 78 9.68 8.58 -12.80
CA ILE A 78 10.84 8.74 -11.92
C ILE A 78 12.18 8.35 -12.58
N ARG A 79 12.18 8.01 -13.88
CA ARG A 79 13.41 7.65 -14.61
C ARG A 79 14.36 8.86 -14.67
N PRO A 80 15.60 8.76 -14.16
CA PRO A 80 16.57 9.86 -14.24
C PRO A 80 17.05 10.10 -15.67
N GLY A 81 17.37 9.02 -16.39
CA GLY A 81 17.85 9.06 -17.76
C GLY A 81 16.81 9.40 -18.83
N ARG A 82 17.28 9.94 -19.95
CA ARG A 82 16.49 10.21 -21.16
C ARG A 82 16.89 9.33 -22.34
N VAL A 83 18.17 9.04 -22.50
CA VAL A 83 18.70 8.27 -23.63
C VAL A 83 19.09 6.85 -23.24
N ALA A 84 19.45 6.03 -24.23
CA ALA A 84 20.04 4.72 -23.99
C ALA A 84 21.39 4.89 -23.27
N ASN A 85 21.70 4.00 -22.33
CA ASN A 85 22.85 4.04 -21.41
C ASN A 85 22.77 5.06 -20.26
N ASP A 86 21.73 5.91 -20.21
CA ASP A 86 21.49 6.71 -19.01
C ASP A 86 20.91 5.85 -17.87
N PRO A 87 21.07 6.27 -16.60
CA PRO A 87 20.48 5.60 -15.44
C PRO A 87 18.97 5.40 -15.59
N VAL A 88 18.53 4.17 -15.31
CA VAL A 88 17.13 3.76 -15.34
C VAL A 88 16.56 3.72 -13.93
N VAL A 89 15.26 3.43 -13.81
CA VAL A 89 14.55 3.38 -12.53
C VAL A 89 15.17 2.37 -11.56
N THR A 90 15.74 1.28 -12.08
CA THR A 90 16.37 0.22 -11.27
C THR A 90 17.72 0.63 -10.66
N ASP A 91 18.34 1.71 -11.16
CA ASP A 91 19.62 2.20 -10.64
C ASP A 91 19.44 3.15 -9.45
N ILE A 92 18.21 3.59 -9.20
CA ILE A 92 17.86 4.49 -8.09
C ILE A 92 17.98 3.73 -6.77
N ARG A 93 18.65 4.34 -5.78
CA ARG A 93 18.79 3.78 -4.42
C ARG A 93 17.84 4.42 -3.42
N ALA A 94 17.59 5.72 -3.57
CA ALA A 94 16.55 6.38 -2.80
C ALA A 94 15.94 7.56 -3.55
N LEU A 95 14.70 7.85 -3.19
CA LEU A 95 13.95 9.04 -3.59
C LEU A 95 13.65 9.87 -2.34
N LEU A 96 13.80 11.18 -2.45
CA LEU A 96 13.41 12.14 -1.42
C LEU A 96 12.31 13.02 -1.99
N TYR A 97 11.16 13.00 -1.33
CA TYR A 97 10.00 13.82 -1.67
C TYR A 97 9.97 15.05 -0.77
N GLU A 98 10.07 16.22 -1.38
CA GLU A 98 10.02 17.50 -0.67
C GLU A 98 8.58 18.02 -0.53
N PRO A 99 8.28 18.83 0.50
CA PRO A 99 6.94 19.39 0.74
C PRO A 99 6.35 20.17 -0.45
N GLU A 100 7.23 20.79 -1.24
CA GLU A 100 6.92 21.56 -2.45
C GLU A 100 6.46 20.65 -3.60
N GLY A 101 6.71 19.34 -3.49
CA GLY A 101 6.39 18.31 -4.49
C GLY A 101 7.58 17.96 -5.39
N LEU A 102 8.75 18.54 -5.16
CA LEU A 102 9.97 18.17 -5.88
C LEU A 102 10.45 16.78 -5.45
N ILE A 103 11.00 16.05 -6.41
CA ILE A 103 11.58 14.72 -6.18
C ILE A 103 13.08 14.84 -6.40
N LYS A 104 13.86 14.45 -5.40
CA LYS A 104 15.31 14.24 -5.51
C LYS A 104 15.60 12.74 -5.50
N TYR A 105 16.72 12.35 -6.09
CA TYR A 105 17.14 10.94 -6.17
C TYR A 105 18.64 10.81 -5.92
N LYS A 106 19.07 9.58 -5.59
CA LYS A 106 20.49 9.19 -5.53
C LYS A 106 20.71 7.82 -6.18
N LEU A 107 21.87 7.62 -6.77
CA LEU A 107 22.26 6.38 -7.48
C LEU A 107 23.25 5.52 -6.68
N SER A 108 23.98 6.14 -5.75
CA SER A 108 24.76 5.46 -4.72
C SER A 108 24.29 5.86 -3.32
N TYR A 109 24.67 5.07 -2.31
CA TYR A 109 24.35 5.37 -0.91
C TYR A 109 25.10 6.58 -0.38
N ASN A 110 26.31 6.80 -0.89
CA ASN A 110 27.23 7.87 -0.48
C ASN A 110 27.02 9.18 -1.27
N ASP A 111 26.19 9.15 -2.31
CA ASP A 111 25.92 10.34 -3.11
C ASP A 111 24.95 11.28 -2.40
N ASP A 112 25.11 12.57 -2.65
CA ASP A 112 24.13 13.58 -2.29
C ASP A 112 22.86 13.47 -3.15
N TYR A 113 21.75 13.93 -2.59
CA TYR A 113 20.46 13.98 -3.31
C TYR A 113 20.48 15.03 -4.42
N VAL A 114 20.23 14.58 -5.67
CA VAL A 114 20.13 15.46 -6.84
C VAL A 114 18.69 15.57 -7.30
N LEU A 115 18.28 16.76 -7.77
CA LEU A 115 16.94 16.97 -8.33
C LEU A 115 16.70 16.07 -9.55
N LEU A 116 15.51 15.47 -9.62
CA LEU A 116 15.12 14.66 -10.76
C LEU A 116 15.12 15.53 -12.03
N PRO A 117 15.81 15.12 -13.12
CA PRO A 117 16.02 15.94 -14.32
C PRO A 117 14.80 15.94 -15.27
N LYS A 118 13.60 15.98 -14.68
CA LYS A 118 12.32 16.15 -15.38
C LYS A 118 11.62 17.40 -14.91
N ARG A 119 11.01 18.11 -15.85
CA ARG A 119 10.24 19.30 -15.53
C ARG A 119 8.94 18.86 -14.82
N PRO A 120 8.69 19.32 -13.58
CA PRO A 120 7.43 19.03 -12.91
C PRO A 120 6.28 19.74 -13.63
N LYS A 121 5.13 19.06 -13.69
CA LYS A 121 3.86 19.67 -14.09
C LYS A 121 3.36 20.63 -13.00
N PRO A 122 2.59 21.66 -13.37
CA PRO A 122 1.93 22.50 -12.37
C PRO A 122 1.08 21.63 -11.44
N ARG A 123 1.25 21.85 -10.15
CA ARG A 123 0.54 21.07 -9.13
C ARG A 123 -0.95 21.38 -9.21
N SER A 124 -1.78 20.34 -9.28
CA SER A 124 -3.22 20.50 -9.08
C SER A 124 -3.51 20.80 -7.61
N ILE A 125 -4.24 21.89 -7.35
CA ILE A 125 -4.72 22.27 -6.01
C ILE A 125 -6.06 21.57 -5.71
N LEU A 126 -6.69 20.97 -6.73
CA LEU A 126 -7.97 20.29 -6.55
C LEU A 126 -7.82 19.06 -5.64
N PRO A 127 -8.83 18.78 -4.80
CA PRO A 127 -8.84 17.56 -4.01
C PRO A 127 -8.73 16.35 -4.93
N LYS A 128 -7.92 15.38 -4.51
CA LYS A 128 -7.76 14.14 -5.27
C LYS A 128 -9.11 13.41 -5.32
N PRO A 129 -9.58 13.01 -6.52
CA PRO A 129 -10.84 12.26 -6.61
C PRO A 129 -10.70 10.91 -5.91
N LYS A 130 -11.81 10.43 -5.33
CA LYS A 130 -11.88 9.06 -4.80
C LYS A 130 -11.80 8.06 -5.94
N LEU A 131 -11.02 7.00 -5.76
CA LEU A 131 -10.90 5.92 -6.75
C LEU A 131 -12.21 5.13 -6.85
N TYR A 132 -12.90 4.95 -5.72
CA TYR A 132 -14.15 4.23 -5.64
C TYR A 132 -15.25 5.11 -5.03
N GLN A 133 -16.45 5.03 -5.60
CA GLN A 133 -17.64 5.73 -5.08
C GLN A 133 -18.44 4.88 -4.08
N SER A 134 -18.28 3.57 -4.15
CA SER A 134 -18.94 2.60 -3.29
C SER A 134 -18.04 1.37 -3.11
N ARG A 135 -18.48 0.44 -2.25
CA ARG A 135 -17.85 -0.89 -2.17
C ARG A 135 -17.85 -1.56 -3.55
N ILE A 136 -16.74 -2.21 -3.87
CA ILE A 136 -16.54 -2.89 -5.15
C ILE A 136 -17.36 -4.19 -5.12
N PRO A 137 -18.31 -4.40 -6.05
CA PRO A 137 -19.06 -5.63 -6.11
C PRO A 137 -18.16 -6.79 -6.57
N ILE A 138 -18.30 -7.94 -5.91
CA ILE A 138 -17.66 -9.18 -6.34
C ILE A 138 -18.45 -9.83 -7.49
N SER A 139 -17.86 -10.77 -8.21
CA SER A 139 -18.60 -11.53 -9.22
C SER A 139 -19.66 -12.41 -8.58
N GLN A 140 -20.77 -12.64 -9.29
CA GLN A 140 -21.81 -13.58 -8.85
C GLN A 140 -21.26 -14.96 -8.49
N ILE A 141 -20.33 -15.47 -9.30
CA ILE A 141 -19.68 -16.77 -9.06
C ILE A 141 -18.95 -16.77 -7.72
N LYS A 142 -18.15 -15.72 -7.44
CA LYS A 142 -17.45 -15.60 -6.16
C LYS A 142 -18.43 -15.47 -5.01
N TRP A 143 -19.51 -14.71 -5.17
CA TRP A 143 -20.54 -14.59 -4.15
C TRP A 143 -21.18 -15.95 -3.84
N ASN A 144 -21.59 -16.72 -4.86
CA ASN A 144 -22.17 -18.06 -4.70
C ASN A 144 -21.23 -18.99 -3.91
N HIS A 145 -19.94 -19.04 -4.28
CA HIS A 145 -18.96 -19.86 -3.56
C HIS A 145 -18.81 -19.43 -2.09
N LEU A 146 -18.88 -18.13 -1.80
CA LEU A 146 -18.87 -17.64 -0.41
C LEU A 146 -20.14 -18.03 0.35
N GLN A 147 -21.29 -18.11 -0.32
CA GLN A 147 -22.52 -18.62 0.29
C GLN A 147 -22.44 -20.11 0.63
N GLU A 148 -21.74 -20.91 -0.18
CA GLU A 148 -21.51 -22.33 0.10
C GLU A 148 -20.63 -22.54 1.34
N LEU A 149 -19.62 -21.67 1.55
CA LEU A 149 -18.76 -21.70 2.75
C LEU A 149 -19.54 -21.50 4.05
N LYS A 150 -20.71 -20.87 4.02
CA LYS A 150 -21.55 -20.69 5.22
C LYS A 150 -21.88 -22.00 5.94
N ARG A 151 -21.87 -23.13 5.23
CA ARG A 151 -22.11 -24.47 5.82
C ARG A 151 -21.03 -24.92 6.80
N VAL A 152 -19.83 -24.37 6.70
CA VAL A 152 -18.66 -24.78 7.50
C VAL A 152 -18.15 -23.67 8.42
N ILE A 153 -18.87 -22.55 8.52
CA ILE A 153 -18.51 -21.43 9.40
C ILE A 153 -19.65 -21.10 10.36
N PRO A 154 -19.35 -20.50 11.52
CA PRO A 154 -20.34 -20.07 12.50
C PRO A 154 -21.44 -19.16 11.92
N SER A 155 -22.68 -19.34 12.39
CA SER A 155 -23.87 -18.63 11.87
C SER A 155 -23.88 -17.13 12.14
N ASP A 156 -23.21 -16.69 13.20
CA ASP A 156 -23.04 -15.27 13.54
C ASP A 156 -22.26 -14.50 12.45
N CYS A 157 -21.39 -15.18 11.72
CA CYS A 157 -20.60 -14.61 10.64
C CYS A 157 -21.37 -14.49 9.32
N HIS A 158 -22.51 -15.16 9.16
CA HIS A 158 -23.23 -15.27 7.88
C HIS A 158 -23.71 -13.91 7.36
N SER A 159 -24.15 -13.03 8.26
CA SER A 159 -24.62 -11.67 7.93
C SER A 159 -23.60 -10.87 7.14
N PHE A 160 -22.30 -11.04 7.40
CA PHE A 160 -21.23 -10.39 6.66
C PHE A 160 -21.22 -10.82 5.20
N TYR A 161 -21.32 -12.13 4.94
CA TYR A 161 -21.28 -12.71 3.60
C TYR A 161 -22.56 -12.40 2.80
N ASP A 162 -23.71 -12.39 3.47
CA ASP A 162 -24.99 -12.03 2.87
C ASP A 162 -25.01 -10.57 2.40
N GLY A 163 -24.36 -9.68 3.15
CA GLY A 163 -24.25 -8.25 2.84
C GLY A 163 -23.18 -7.87 1.80
N LEU A 164 -22.50 -8.84 1.16
CA LEU A 164 -21.48 -8.53 0.16
C LEU A 164 -22.12 -8.07 -1.17
N PRO A 165 -21.77 -6.88 -1.70
CA PRO A 165 -22.28 -6.43 -2.99
C PRO A 165 -21.75 -7.33 -4.10
N HIS A 166 -22.59 -7.68 -5.08
CA HIS A 166 -22.25 -8.59 -6.16
C HIS A 166 -22.95 -8.23 -7.47
N LYS A 167 -22.39 -8.67 -8.60
CA LYS A 167 -22.93 -8.49 -9.95
C LYS A 167 -22.49 -9.60 -10.90
#